data_AF-A0A4Q7ZBI4-F1
#
_entry.id   AF-A0A4Q7ZBI4-F1
#
_cell.length_a   1.000
_cell.length_b   1.000
_cell.length_c   1.000
_cell.angle_alpha   90.00
_cell.angle_beta   90.00
_cell.angle_gamma   90.00
#
_symmetry.space_group_name_H-M   'P 1'
#
loop_
_entity.id
_entity.type
_entity.pdbx_description
1 polymer ?
#
loop_
_entity_poly.entity_id
_entity_poly.type
_entity_poly.pdbx_seq_one_letter_code
_entity_poly.pdbx_strand_id
1 'polypeptide(L)'
;MPYLCNDCGNKSSRQFPGGRCPACDSFNIRNTTPSTRQAIREKEPKTLLEIVLLCLLWGALAYGAWDRYLRKEEPAKPAAPAAMPKLLQDKIKTAPAEDF
;
A
#
# COMPACT_ATOMS: atom_id res chain seq x y z
N MET A 1 11.75 -19.21 30.40
CA MET A 1 12.24 -19.78 29.12
C MET A 1 11.98 -21.27 29.18
N PRO A 2 11.01 -21.84 28.44
CA PRO A 2 10.77 -23.27 28.50
C PRO A 2 11.86 -24.04 27.72
N TYR A 3 12.56 -24.94 28.39
CA TYR A 3 13.45 -25.93 27.79
C TYR A 3 12.69 -27.25 27.73
N LEU A 4 12.66 -27.86 26.55
CA LEU A 4 12.00 -29.14 26.30
C LEU A 4 13.05 -30.17 25.92
N CYS A 5 13.08 -31.30 26.62
CA CYS A 5 13.82 -32.47 26.18
C CYS A 5 13.02 -33.21 25.11
N ASN A 6 13.62 -33.49 23.95
CA ASN A 6 12.94 -34.18 22.86
C ASN A 6 12.83 -35.70 23.10
N ASP A 7 13.68 -36.28 23.94
CA ASP A 7 13.72 -37.73 24.12
C ASP A 7 12.74 -38.21 25.19
N CYS A 8 12.60 -37.47 26.29
CA CYS A 8 11.67 -37.82 27.38
C CYS A 8 10.57 -36.78 27.62
N GLY A 9 10.49 -35.72 26.80
CA GLY A 9 9.42 -34.73 26.87
C GLY A 9 9.44 -33.83 28.11
N ASN A 10 10.46 -33.92 28.96
CA ASN A 10 10.58 -33.11 30.17
C ASN A 10 10.63 -31.61 29.83
N LYS A 11 9.85 -30.81 30.56
CA LYS A 11 9.72 -29.36 30.37
C LYS A 11 10.23 -28.64 31.61
N SER A 12 11.12 -27.67 31.44
CA SER A 12 11.63 -26.83 32.54
C SER A 12 11.54 -25.36 32.17
N SER A 13 11.20 -24.50 33.13
CA SER A 13 11.19 -23.04 32.93
C SER A 13 12.57 -22.38 33.00
N ARG A 14 13.58 -23.16 33.40
CA ARG A 14 15.01 -22.80 33.52
C ARG A 14 15.87 -23.75 32.68
N GLN A 15 17.04 -23.27 32.27
CA GLN A 15 18.00 -24.09 31.52
C GLN A 15 18.34 -25.34 32.32
N PHE A 16 18.34 -26.49 31.65
CA PHE A 16 18.71 -27.72 32.31
C PHE A 16 20.17 -27.65 32.80
N PRO A 17 20.44 -28.07 34.06
CA PRO A 17 21.77 -27.99 34.65
C PRO A 17 22.77 -28.80 33.81
N GLY A 18 23.89 -28.19 33.44
CA GLY A 18 24.93 -28.84 32.62
C GLY A 18 24.52 -29.17 31.19
N GLY A 19 23.39 -28.62 30.70
CA GLY A 19 22.91 -28.90 29.34
C GLY A 19 22.38 -30.33 29.16
N ARG A 20 21.93 -30.98 30.23
CA ARG A 20 21.37 -32.35 30.21
C ARG A 20 20.01 -32.41 30.87
N CYS A 21 19.10 -33.15 30.28
CA CYS A 21 17.79 -33.36 30.89
C CYS A 21 17.91 -34.15 32.20
N PRO A 22 17.43 -33.65 33.35
CA PRO A 22 17.55 -34.34 34.64
C PRO A 22 16.68 -35.59 34.76
N ALA A 23 15.78 -35.84 33.81
CA ALA A 23 14.88 -36.99 33.82
C ALA A 23 15.41 -38.18 33.01
N CYS A 24 16.25 -37.93 32.00
CA CYS A 24 16.70 -38.96 31.06
C CYS A 24 18.15 -38.79 30.61
N ASP A 25 18.91 -37.87 31.21
CA ASP A 25 20.31 -37.52 30.90
C ASP A 25 20.61 -37.17 29.43
N SER A 26 19.56 -36.94 28.64
CA SER A 26 19.69 -36.58 27.23
C SER A 26 20.22 -35.15 27.03
N PHE A 27 21.04 -34.99 25.98
CA PHE A 27 21.52 -33.71 25.47
C PHE A 27 20.60 -33.09 24.40
N ASN A 28 19.55 -33.81 23.98
CA ASN A 28 18.64 -33.39 22.92
C ASN A 28 17.58 -32.41 23.47
N ILE A 29 18.01 -31.18 23.71
CA ILE A 29 17.20 -30.12 24.35
C ILE A 29 16.86 -29.05 23.33
N ARG A 30 15.56 -28.82 23.13
CA ARG A 30 15.04 -27.73 22.32
C ARG A 30 14.70 -26.53 23.22
N ASN A 31 15.23 -25.37 22.86
CA ASN A 31 14.74 -24.10 23.40
C ASN A 31 13.49 -23.70 22.60
N THR A 32 12.35 -23.53 23.25
CA THR A 32 11.07 -23.25 22.57
C THR A 32 10.87 -21.75 22.28
N THR A 33 11.93 -20.95 22.32
CA THR A 33 11.81 -19.53 21.97
C THR A 33 11.82 -19.39 20.44
N PRO A 34 10.77 -18.83 19.81
CA PRO A 34 10.89 -18.38 18.44
C PRO A 34 11.92 -17.26 18.43
N SER A 35 13.06 -17.47 17.76
CA SER A 35 14.01 -16.38 17.57
C SER A 35 13.28 -15.24 16.86
N THR A 36 13.50 -14.00 17.28
CA THR A 36 12.92 -12.81 16.63
C THR A 36 13.18 -12.81 15.12
N ARG A 37 14.28 -13.43 14.67
CA ARG A 37 14.57 -13.68 13.25
C ARG A 37 13.59 -14.63 12.57
N GLN A 38 13.13 -15.68 13.23
CA GLN A 38 12.09 -16.59 12.70
C GLN A 38 10.72 -15.91 12.69
N ALA A 39 10.39 -15.15 13.72
CA ALA A 39 9.14 -14.38 13.77
C ALA A 39 9.07 -13.29 12.67
N ILE A 40 10.20 -12.71 12.27
CA ILE A 40 10.26 -11.75 11.14
C ILE A 40 10.20 -12.47 9.79
N ARG A 41 10.70 -13.71 9.69
CA ARG A 41 10.74 -14.50 8.45
C ARG A 41 9.38 -15.14 8.09
N GLU A 42 8.50 -15.29 9.06
CA GLU A 42 7.11 -15.78 8.88
C GLU A 42 6.09 -14.69 8.56
N LYS A 43 6.47 -13.40 8.61
CA LYS A 43 5.65 -12.40 7.95
C LYS A 43 5.72 -12.67 6.45
N GLU A 44 4.64 -13.24 5.91
CA GLU A 44 4.42 -13.34 4.48
C GLU A 44 4.89 -12.03 3.82
N PRO A 45 5.70 -12.11 2.75
CA PRO A 45 6.14 -10.91 2.07
C PRO A 45 4.87 -10.13 1.71
N LYS A 46 4.75 -8.90 2.24
CA LYS A 46 3.58 -8.04 1.97
C LYS A 46 3.29 -8.13 0.48
N THR A 47 2.09 -8.57 0.16
CA THR A 47 1.73 -8.86 -1.22
C THR A 47 1.97 -7.59 -2.05
N LEU A 48 2.55 -7.71 -3.24
CA LEU A 48 2.81 -6.55 -4.12
C LEU A 48 1.56 -5.67 -4.30
N LEU A 49 0.38 -6.31 -4.29
CA LEU A 49 -0.92 -5.66 -4.32
C LEU A 49 -1.13 -4.72 -3.13
N GLU A 50 -0.78 -5.11 -1.91
CA GLU A 50 -0.90 -4.28 -0.71
C GLU A 50 0.02 -3.05 -0.78
N ILE A 51 1.23 -3.20 -1.34
CA ILE A 51 2.16 -2.09 -1.56
C ILE A 51 1.58 -1.12 -2.60
N VAL A 52 1.07 -1.64 -3.72
CA VAL A 52 0.44 -0.82 -4.77
C VAL A 52 -0.78 -0.09 -4.23
N LEU A 53 -1.64 -0.77 -3.46
CA LEU A 53 -2.82 -0.17 -2.84
C LEU A 53 -2.43 0.96 -1.88
N LEU A 54 -1.40 0.74 -1.05
CA LEU A 54 -0.89 1.76 -0.14
C LEU A 54 -0.37 2.99 -0.91
N CYS A 55 0.42 2.77 -1.97
CA CYS A 55 0.93 3.84 -2.82
C CYS A 55 -0.19 4.63 -3.50
N LEU A 56 -1.22 3.95 -4.01
CA LEU A 56 -2.38 4.62 -4.61
C LEU A 56 -3.16 5.44 -3.60
N LEU A 57 -3.38 4.90 -2.39
CA LEU A 57 -4.07 5.60 -1.32
C LEU A 57 -3.33 6.89 -0.93
N TRP A 58 -2.02 6.80 -0.74
CA TRP A 58 -1.18 7.96 -0.41
C TRP A 58 -1.10 8.95 -1.57
N GLY A 59 -1.00 8.47 -2.81
CA GLY A 59 -1.00 9.32 -4.00
C GLY A 59 -2.31 10.10 -4.17
N ALA A 60 -3.46 9.44 -3.99
CA ALA A 60 -4.77 10.08 -4.05
C ALA A 60 -4.95 11.12 -2.94
N LEU A 61 -4.48 10.81 -1.72
CA LEU A 61 -4.57 11.71 -0.59
C LEU A 61 -3.66 12.94 -0.77
N ALA A 62 -2.44 12.74 -1.26
CA ALA A 62 -1.52 13.82 -1.61
C ALA A 62 -2.07 14.66 -2.77
N TYR A 63 -2.67 14.04 -3.79
CA TYR A 63 -3.29 14.75 -4.90
C TYR A 63 -4.49 15.58 -4.46
N GLY A 64 -5.38 15.02 -3.64
CA GLY A 64 -6.51 15.77 -3.09
C GLY A 64 -6.08 16.95 -2.21
N ALA A 65 -5.04 16.77 -1.40
CA ALA A 65 -4.46 17.87 -0.63
C ALA A 65 -3.81 18.93 -1.54
N TRP A 66 -3.07 18.51 -2.57
CA TRP A 66 -2.48 19.41 -3.54
C TRP A 66 -3.55 20.22 -4.30
N ASP A 67 -4.59 19.56 -4.80
CA ASP A 67 -5.67 20.20 -5.55
C ASP A 67 -6.47 21.18 -4.70
N ARG A 68 -6.72 20.86 -3.43
CA ARG A 68 -7.46 21.72 -2.50
C ARG A 68 -6.67 22.89 -1.94
N TYR A 69 -5.37 22.72 -1.69
CA TYR A 69 -4.60 23.71 -0.92
C TYR A 69 -3.48 24.40 -1.71
N LEU A 70 -2.94 23.75 -2.74
CA LEU A 70 -1.76 24.24 -3.47
C LEU A 70 -2.10 24.66 -4.90
N ARG A 71 -3.16 24.10 -5.48
CA ARG A 71 -3.71 24.55 -6.75
C ARG A 71 -4.53 25.81 -6.52
N LYS A 72 -3.85 26.96 -6.52
CA LYS A 72 -4.54 28.23 -6.76
C LYS A 72 -5.20 28.12 -8.13
N GLU A 73 -6.53 28.19 -8.17
CA GLU A 73 -7.28 28.30 -9.41
C GLU A 73 -6.69 29.45 -10.22
N GLU A 74 -5.92 29.13 -11.25
CA GLU A 74 -5.76 30.06 -12.35
C GLU A 74 -7.18 30.25 -12.87
N PRO A 75 -7.77 31.47 -12.77
CA PRO A 75 -9.16 31.67 -13.14
C PRO A 75 -9.31 31.16 -14.55
N ALA A 76 -10.23 30.21 -14.73
CA ALA A 76 -10.49 29.54 -15.99
C ALA A 76 -10.37 30.57 -17.11
N LYS A 77 -9.29 30.48 -17.89
CA LYS A 77 -9.08 31.33 -19.06
C LYS A 77 -10.38 31.20 -19.85
N PRO A 78 -11.19 32.27 -20.00
CA PRO A 78 -12.48 32.14 -20.64
C PRO A 78 -12.21 31.49 -21.99
N ALA A 79 -12.84 30.35 -22.22
CA ALA A 79 -12.79 29.69 -23.51
C ALA A 79 -13.11 30.78 -24.53
N ALA A 80 -12.13 31.12 -25.37
CA ALA A 80 -12.31 32.08 -26.44
C ALA A 80 -13.62 31.68 -27.15
N PRO A 81 -14.55 32.62 -27.40
CA PRO A 81 -15.82 32.28 -28.00
C PRO A 81 -15.52 31.46 -29.25
N ALA A 82 -16.10 30.25 -29.31
CA ALA A 82 -15.91 29.32 -30.39
C ALA A 82 -15.99 30.09 -31.70
N ALA A 83 -14.88 30.17 -32.41
CA ALA A 83 -14.84 30.78 -33.73
C ALA A 83 -15.93 30.08 -34.54
N MET A 84 -16.97 30.84 -34.92
CA MET A 84 -18.08 30.30 -35.70
C MET A 84 -17.51 29.55 -36.90
N PRO A 85 -17.97 28.33 -37.19
CA PRO A 85 -17.53 27.61 -38.38
C PRO A 85 -17.85 28.47 -39.61
N LYS A 86 -16.86 28.70 -40.48
CA LYS A 86 -16.97 29.51 -41.72
C LYS A 86 -18.23 29.20 -42.54
N LEU A 87 -18.69 27.95 -42.48
CA LEU A 87 -19.92 27.44 -43.09
C LEU A 87 -21.20 28.24 -42.71
N LEU A 88 -21.26 28.83 -41.51
CA LEU A 88 -22.40 29.64 -41.07
C LEU A 88 -22.29 31.09 -41.54
N GLN A 89 -21.07 31.61 -41.70
CA GLN A 89 -20.84 32.95 -42.28
C GLN A 89 -21.19 32.98 -43.78
N ASP A 90 -20.87 31.92 -44.53
CA ASP A 90 -21.16 31.87 -45.96
C ASP A 90 -22.66 31.75 -46.25
N LYS A 91 -23.44 31.09 -45.38
CA LYS A 91 -24.91 31.04 -45.45
C LYS A 91 -25.58 32.40 -45.19
N ILE A 92 -25.03 33.20 -44.28
CA ILE A 92 -25.56 34.54 -43.98
C ILE A 92 -25.28 35.51 -45.14
N LYS A 93 -24.16 35.35 -45.84
CA LYS A 93 -23.77 36.20 -46.96
C LYS A 93 -24.52 35.90 -48.27
N THR A 94 -25.14 34.72 -48.36
CA THR A 94 -25.85 34.25 -49.57
C THR A 94 -27.37 34.22 -49.42
N ALA A 95 -27.93 34.67 -48.29
CA ALA A 95 -29.36 34.89 -48.19
C ALA A 95 -29.75 36.15 -48.99
N PRO A 96 -30.51 36.04 -50.10
CA PRO A 96 -31.09 37.21 -50.73
C PRO A 96 -32.06 37.85 -49.74
N ALA A 97 -32.01 39.18 -49.66
CA ALA A 97 -33.02 39.97 -48.96
C ALA A 97 -34.34 39.81 -49.72
N GLU A 98 -35.15 38.83 -49.34
CA GLU A 98 -36.53 38.75 -49.81
C GLU A 98 -37.37 39.69 -48.94
N ASP A 99 -37.55 40.88 -49.51
CA ASP A 99 -38.75 41.73 -49.53
C ASP A 99 -39.83 41.47 -48.47
N PHE A 100 -39.94 42.43 -47.53
CA PHE A 100 -41.20 42.78 -46.87
C PHE A 100 -41.66 44.15 -47.41
#